data_AF-A0A936I7R4-F1
#
_entry.id   AF-A0A936I7R4-F1
#
_cell.length_a   1.000
_cell.length_b   1.000
_cell.length_c   1.000
_cell.angle_alpha   90.00
_cell.angle_beta   90.00
_cell.angle_gamma   90.00
#
_symmetry.space_group_name_H-M   'P 1'
#
loop_
_entity.id
_entity.type
_entity.pdbx_description
1 polymer ?
#
loop_
_entity_poly.entity_id
_entity_poly.type
_entity_poly.pdbx_seq_one_letter_code
_entity_poly.pdbx_strand_id
1 'polypeptide(L)' 'MKKKGTELKDLTVVELQDKLEDARTKLSKLRFDHAVSPVESPMQLRLKRKEVARVLTELRARELNVNKK' A
#
# COMPACT_ATOMS: atom_id res chain seq x y z
N MET A 1 5.97 -10.11 15.52
CA MET A 1 5.93 -9.64 14.12
C MET A 1 4.52 -9.87 13.56
N LYS A 2 3.59 -8.92 13.74
CA LYS A 2 2.19 -9.07 13.30
C LYS A 2 2.15 -9.08 11.76
N LYS A 3 1.66 -10.16 11.17
CA LYS A 3 1.42 -10.29 9.73
C LYS A 3 0.29 -9.31 9.33
N LYS A 4 0.62 -8.09 8.90
CA LYS A 4 -0.32 -7.13 8.28
C LYS A 4 -1.06 -7.66 7.02
N GLY A 5 -0.88 -8.93 6.67
CA GLY A 5 -1.54 -9.57 5.52
C GLY A 5 -2.96 -10.04 5.83
N THR A 6 -3.33 -10.20 7.10
CA THR A 6 -4.72 -10.54 7.49
C THR A 6 -5.61 -9.32 7.48
N GLU A 7 -5.12 -8.17 7.97
CA GLU A 7 -5.88 -6.91 8.05
C GLU A 7 -6.36 -6.39 6.69
N LEU A 8 -5.72 -6.75 5.58
CA LEU A 8 -6.16 -6.33 4.24
C LEU A 8 -7.35 -7.14 3.72
N LYS A 9 -7.54 -8.37 4.20
CA LYS A 9 -8.66 -9.24 3.78
C LYS A 9 -9.96 -8.84 4.46
N ASP A 10 -9.87 -8.30 5.67
CA ASP A 10 -11.02 -7.89 6.48
C ASP A 10 -11.62 -6.53 6.04
N LEU A 11 -10.87 -5.74 5.26
CA LEU A 11 -11.31 -4.43 4.76
C LEU A 11 -12.23 -4.57 3.54
N THR A 12 -13.20 -3.67 3.39
CA THR A 12 -14.05 -3.57 2.20
C THR A 12 -13.27 -3.02 1.00
N VAL A 13 -13.83 -3.13 -0.21
CA VAL A 13 -13.19 -2.61 -1.44
C VAL A 13 -12.98 -1.10 -1.36
N VAL A 14 -13.95 -0.37 -0.79
CA VAL A 14 -13.90 1.08 -0.60
C VAL A 14 -12.78 1.46 0.37
N GLU A 15 -12.70 0.81 1.53
CA GLU A 15 -11.63 1.09 2.51
C GLU A 15 -10.24 0.72 1.97
N LEU A 16 -10.13 -0.29 1.10
CA LEU A 16 -8.88 -0.60 0.42
C LEU A 16 -8.47 0.48 -0.59
N GLN A 17 -9.44 1.11 -1.27
CA GLN A 17 -9.17 2.23 -2.18
C GLN A 17 -8.74 3.48 -1.39
N ASP A 18 -9.43 3.81 -0.31
CA ASP A 18 -9.06 4.93 0.56
C ASP A 18 -7.64 4.74 1.11
N LYS A 19 -7.34 3.53 1.61
CA LYS A 19 -6.01 3.18 2.13
C LYS A 19 -4.92 3.21 1.05
N LEU A 20 -5.26 2.87 -0.20
CA LEU A 20 -4.35 2.96 -1.33
C LEU A 20 -3.99 4.40 -1.62
N GLU A 21 -4.97 5.30 -1.63
CA GLU A 21 -4.78 6.72 -1.91
C GLU A 21 -3.93 7.37 -0.82
N ASP A 22 -4.24 7.09 0.43
CA ASP A 22 -3.47 7.47 1.60
C ASP A 22 -2.00 7.01 1.53
N ALA A 23 -1.78 5.74 1.17
CA ALA A 23 -0.45 5.16 1.08
C ALA A 23 0.35 5.76 -0.08
N ARG A 24 -0.30 6.11 -1.20
CA ARG A 24 0.32 6.81 -2.33
C ARG A 24 0.75 8.22 -1.93
N THR A 25 -0.11 8.98 -1.27
CA THR A 25 0.21 10.34 -0.80
C THR A 25 1.40 10.32 0.15
N LYS A 26 1.42 9.39 1.11
CA LYS A 26 2.54 9.19 2.05
C LYS A 26 3.84 8.81 1.33
N LEU A 27 3.76 7.97 0.30
CA LEU A 27 4.91 7.58 -0.52
C LEU A 27 5.46 8.75 -1.34
N SER A 28 4.59 9.57 -1.93
CA SER A 28 4.98 10.77 -2.67
C SER A 28 5.68 11.79 -1.77
N LYS A 29 5.14 12.02 -0.56
CA LYS A 29 5.78 12.87 0.45
C LYS A 29 7.16 12.35 0.83
N LEU A 30 7.27 11.05 1.17
CA LEU A 30 8.56 10.43 1.48
C LEU A 30 9.58 10.49 0.33
N ARG A 31 9.13 10.42 -0.92
CA ARG A 31 10.02 10.61 -2.09
C ARG A 31 10.51 12.04 -2.20
N PHE A 32 9.63 13.01 -1.96
CA PHE A 32 9.99 14.43 -1.96
C PHE A 32 10.96 14.74 -0.83
N ASP A 33 10.63 14.33 0.39
CA ASP A 33 11.48 14.52 1.58
C ASP A 33 12.86 13.87 1.36
N HIS A 34 12.92 12.67 0.79
CA HIS A 34 14.19 12.00 0.46
C HIS A 34 15.01 12.72 -0.61
N ALA A 35 14.34 13.35 -1.59
CA ALA A 35 15.01 14.13 -2.63
C ALA A 35 15.55 15.47 -2.09
N VAL A 36 14.87 16.06 -1.11
CA VAL A 36 15.29 17.32 -0.46
C VAL A 36 16.38 17.07 0.59
N SER A 37 16.27 15.98 1.35
CA SER A 37 17.24 15.58 2.37
C SER A 37 17.50 14.07 2.31
N PRO A 38 18.67 13.62 1.82
CA PRO A 38 18.93 12.20 1.60
C PRO A 38 19.13 11.33 2.87
N VAL A 39 18.74 11.78 4.07
CA VAL A 39 19.20 11.18 5.35
C VAL A 39 18.12 10.39 6.14
N GLU A 40 16.87 10.31 5.67
CA GLU A 40 15.73 9.83 6.50
C GLU A 40 15.56 8.29 6.67
N SER A 41 16.39 7.44 6.05
CA SER A 41 16.28 5.95 6.00
C SER A 41 15.59 5.37 4.74
N PRO A 42 16.37 4.87 3.75
CA PRO A 42 15.82 4.27 2.51
C PRO A 42 14.97 3.01 2.75
N MET A 43 15.06 2.41 3.94
CA MET A 43 14.22 1.27 4.32
C MET A 43 12.73 1.66 4.41
N GLN A 44 12.41 2.88 4.86
CA GLN A 44 11.03 3.34 4.96
C GLN A 44 10.36 3.42 3.59
N LEU A 45 11.08 3.93 2.58
CA LEU A 45 10.59 3.98 1.20
C LEU A 45 10.31 2.59 0.65
N ARG A 46 11.19 1.61 0.95
CA ARG A 46 10.99 0.21 0.56
C ARG A 46 9.76 -0.40 1.23
N LEU A 47 9.55 -0.15 2.53
CA LEU A 47 8.38 -0.65 3.27
C LEU A 47 7.08 -0.06 2.72
N LYS A 48 7.05 1.25 2.43
CA LYS A 48 5.87 1.93 1.88
C LYS A 48 5.52 1.49 0.47
N ARG A 49 6.52 1.28 -0.40
CA ARG A 49 6.29 0.63 -1.72
C ARG A 49 5.64 -0.74 -1.58
N LYS A 50 6.11 -1.55 -0.63
CA LYS A 50 5.56 -2.90 -0.38
C LYS A 50 4.15 -2.86 0.19
N GLU A 51 3.81 -1.85 0.98
CA GLU A 51 2.45 -1.62 1.49
C GLU A 51 1.47 -1.34 0.36
N VAL A 52 1.81 -0.41 -0.56
CA VAL A 52 1.01 -0.12 -1.76
C VAL A 52 0.81 -1.35 -2.64
N ALA A 53 1.90 -2.10 -2.91
CA ALA A 53 1.83 -3.31 -3.75
C ALA A 53 0.90 -4.38 -3.18
N ARG A 54 0.85 -4.54 -1.85
CA ARG A 54 -0.05 -5.51 -1.19
C ARG A 54 -1.52 -5.13 -1.35
N VAL A 55 -1.85 -3.84 -1.18
CA VAL A 55 -3.23 -3.34 -1.35
C VAL A 55 -3.69 -3.54 -2.80
N LEU A 56 -2.84 -3.21 -3.78
CA LEU A 56 -3.13 -3.43 -5.20
C LEU A 56 -3.32 -4.92 -5.54
N THR A 57 -2.51 -5.79 -4.95
CA THR A 57 -2.61 -7.24 -5.16
C THR A 57 -3.94 -7.77 -4.64
N GLU A 58 -4.38 -7.32 -3.47
CA GLU A 58 -5.68 -7.71 -2.88
C GLU A 58 -6.85 -7.19 -3.72
N LEU A 59 -6.82 -5.93 -4.14
CA LEU A 59 -7.83 -5.37 -5.05
C LEU A 59 -7.93 -6.19 -6.34
N ARG A 60 -6.78 -6.52 -6.95
CA ARG A 60 -6.74 -7.33 -8.16
C ARG A 60 -7.24 -8.76 -7.94
N ALA A 61 -6.91 -9.37 -6.80
CA ALA A 61 -7.41 -10.70 -6.44
C ALA A 61 -8.94 -10.70 -6.31
N ARG A 62 -9.53 -9.65 -5.74
CA ARG A 62 -10.99 -9.48 -5.64
C ARG A 62 -11.63 -9.31 -7.02
N GLU A 63 -11.07 -8.45 -7.87
CA GLU A 63 -11.53 -8.28 -9.25
C GLU A 63 -11.54 -9.61 -10.03
N LEU A 64 -10.45 -10.38 -9.93
CA LEU A 64 -10.33 -11.67 -10.62
C LEU A 64 -11.30 -12.73 -10.07
N ASN A 65 -11.65 -12.68 -8.78
CA ASN A 65 -12.64 -13.57 -8.19
C ASN A 65 -14.08 -13.23 -8.61
N VAL A 66 -14.40 -11.95 -8.79
CA VAL A 66 -15.70 -11.51 -9.33
C VAL A 66 -15.87 -11.97 -10.78
N ASN A 67 -14.81 -11.88 -11.58
CA ASN A 67 -14.83 -12.21 -13.01
C ASN A 67 -14.76 -13.72 -13.32
N LYS A 68 -14.63 -14.57 -12.30
CA LYS A 68 -14.59 -16.05 -12.42
C LYS A 68 -15.96 -16.71 -12.20
N LYS A 69 -16.99 -15.94 -11.86
CA LYS A 69 -18.39 -16.39 -11.83
C LYS A 69 -19.07 -16.08 -13.16
#